data_AF-A0A7C3DF63-F1
#
_entry.id   AF-A0A7C3DF63-F1
#
_cell.length_a   1.000
_cell.length_b   1.000
_cell.length_c   1.000
_cell.angle_alpha   90.00
_cell.angle_beta   90.00
_cell.angle_gamma   90.00
#
_symmetry.space_group_name_H-M   'P 1'
#
loop_
_entity.id
_entity.type
_entity.pdbx_description
1 polymer ?
#
loop_
_entity_poly.entity_id
_entity_poly.type
_entity_poly.pdbx_seq_one_letter_code
_entity_poly.pdbx_strand_id
1 'polypeptide(L)'
;MNERREFWHPRGLLWIVAFAFLTMSVLPESGFGIPAFARKYRLSCTTCHAPVPRLKAYGEDFAGNAFQLEGKEPARFFRDTGDPILTLQRELPIAVRFDSYVRFQTKEGMRKSDLQTPYGLKFLSGGQIAKDISYYFYFYLSEHGEIAGIEDAYVHFNNLFGTDLDLMIGQFQVSDPLFKRELRLTYEDYQIYKVRVGDVLTNLTYDRGIMLTYSAGTGTDVVLEVVNGNGKGEASPEQNFDLDNFKNVALRVSHSFGPVRVGGFGYLGKEKHRKLVQADQGGQWVNVTDNLRYLGADATLDAGKSLQLNLQFLQRHDDNPYLVHTGAMAVDTKGFIAELIWALQGEMGRSFL
;
A
#
# COMPACT_ATOMS: atom_id res chain seq x y z
N MET A 1 -12.47 13.17 -49.99
CA MET A 1 -13.37 12.19 -49.33
C MET A 1 -12.59 10.89 -49.20
N ASN A 2 -12.05 10.61 -48.01
CA ASN A 2 -11.40 9.33 -47.70
C ASN A 2 -12.35 8.55 -46.80
N GLU A 3 -12.96 7.50 -47.34
CA GLU A 3 -13.78 6.55 -46.59
C GLU A 3 -12.89 5.79 -45.60
N ARG A 4 -13.08 6.04 -44.30
CA ARG A 4 -12.54 5.16 -43.26
C ARG A 4 -13.41 3.92 -43.23
N ARG A 5 -12.88 2.79 -43.72
CA ARG A 5 -13.47 1.47 -43.53
C ARG A 5 -13.50 1.16 -42.03
N GLU A 6 -14.70 1.11 -41.44
CA GLU A 6 -14.90 0.59 -40.09
C GLU A 6 -14.55 -0.90 -40.05
N PHE A 7 -13.40 -1.23 -39.46
CA PHE A 7 -12.83 -2.57 -39.51
C PHE A 7 -13.38 -3.55 -38.44
N TRP A 8 -14.57 -3.30 -37.87
CA TRP A 8 -15.08 -4.11 -36.76
C TRP A 8 -16.57 -4.42 -36.89
N HIS A 9 -16.89 -5.58 -37.46
CA HIS A 9 -18.22 -6.18 -37.34
C HIS A 9 -18.49 -6.59 -35.88
N PRO A 10 -19.70 -6.41 -35.33
CA PRO A 10 -20.06 -6.79 -33.95
C PRO A 10 -19.82 -8.28 -33.63
N ARG A 11 -19.78 -9.12 -34.67
CA ARG A 11 -19.40 -10.54 -34.57
C ARG A 11 -17.93 -10.73 -34.19
N GLY A 12 -17.01 -9.88 -34.64
CA GLY A 12 -15.59 -9.96 -34.32
C GLY A 12 -15.28 -9.63 -32.85
N LEU A 13 -16.01 -8.67 -32.28
CA LEU A 13 -15.92 -8.34 -30.85
C LEU A 13 -16.39 -9.53 -29.98
N LEU A 14 -17.50 -10.17 -30.36
CA LEU A 14 -18.01 -11.37 -29.68
C LEU A 14 -16.99 -12.52 -29.70
N TRP A 15 -16.31 -12.74 -30.83
CA TRP A 15 -15.27 -13.78 -30.91
C TRP A 15 -14.04 -13.46 -30.06
N ILE A 16 -13.63 -12.19 -29.97
CA ILE A 16 -12.52 -11.78 -29.09
C ILE A 16 -12.90 -11.94 -27.62
N VAL A 17 -14.11 -11.53 -27.23
CA VAL A 17 -14.61 -11.72 -25.86
C VAL A 17 -14.70 -13.20 -25.52
N ALA A 18 -15.24 -14.04 -26.42
CA ALA A 18 -15.33 -15.48 -26.21
C ALA A 18 -13.94 -16.14 -26.14
N PHE A 19 -12.99 -15.72 -26.98
CA PHE A 19 -11.62 -16.22 -26.95
C PHE A 19 -10.87 -15.79 -25.69
N ALA A 20 -11.03 -14.55 -25.24
CA ALA A 20 -10.48 -14.06 -23.97
C ALA A 20 -11.07 -14.82 -22.75
N PHE A 21 -12.37 -15.14 -22.79
CA PHE A 21 -13.04 -15.93 -21.77
C PHE A 21 -12.55 -17.39 -21.75
N LEU A 22 -12.28 -17.96 -22.93
CA LEU A 22 -11.73 -19.30 -23.09
C LEU A 22 -10.26 -19.38 -22.66
N THR A 23 -9.45 -18.35 -22.92
CA THR A 23 -8.05 -18.33 -22.49
C THR A 23 -7.92 -18.10 -20.99
N MET A 24 -8.78 -17.28 -20.36
CA MET A 24 -8.81 -17.12 -18.90
C MET A 24 -9.16 -18.41 -18.15
N SER A 25 -9.92 -19.33 -18.77
CA SER A 25 -10.27 -20.61 -18.16
C SER A 25 -9.17 -21.69 -18.27
N VAL A 26 -8.07 -21.42 -18.98
CA VAL A 26 -6.95 -22.38 -19.20
C VAL A 26 -5.65 -21.94 -18.52
N LEU A 27 -5.59 -20.77 -17.88
CA LEU A 27 -4.39 -20.32 -17.17
C LEU A 27 -4.18 -21.11 -15.86
N PRO A 28 -2.95 -21.57 -15.56
CA PRO A 28 -2.66 -22.38 -14.37
C PRO A 28 -3.00 -21.66 -13.06
N GLU A 29 -3.49 -22.45 -12.09
CA GLU A 29 -4.23 -22.01 -10.89
C GLU A 29 -3.41 -21.45 -9.72
N SER A 30 -2.09 -21.31 -9.82
CA SER A 30 -1.26 -21.00 -8.66
C SER A 30 -0.09 -20.11 -9.00
N GLY A 31 -0.04 -18.89 -8.45
CA GLY A 31 1.19 -18.10 -8.53
C GLY A 31 1.15 -16.65 -8.08
N PHE A 32 -0.01 -16.09 -7.73
CA PHE A 32 -0.11 -14.62 -7.68
C PHE A 32 0.37 -13.96 -6.35
N GLY A 33 0.48 -14.69 -5.24
CA GLY A 33 0.84 -14.13 -3.91
C GLY A 33 2.35 -14.04 -3.63
N ILE A 34 2.74 -13.99 -2.35
CA ILE A 34 4.14 -14.25 -1.92
C ILE A 34 4.28 -15.77 -1.69
N PRO A 35 4.65 -16.58 -2.70
CA PRO A 35 4.68 -18.03 -2.57
C PRO A 35 5.71 -18.53 -1.55
N ALA A 36 6.65 -17.68 -1.09
CA ALA A 36 7.60 -18.05 -0.06
C ALA A 36 6.91 -18.47 1.25
N PHE A 37 5.87 -17.75 1.69
CA PHE A 37 5.10 -18.10 2.88
C PHE A 37 4.30 -19.40 2.68
N ALA A 38 3.62 -19.51 1.54
CA ALA A 38 2.89 -20.72 1.16
C ALA A 38 3.79 -21.97 1.15
N ARG A 39 5.01 -21.86 0.58
CA ARG A 39 6.00 -22.95 0.58
C ARG A 39 6.47 -23.30 2.00
N LYS A 40 6.75 -22.28 2.82
CA LYS A 40 7.19 -22.46 4.22
C LYS A 40 6.17 -23.28 5.02
N TYR A 41 4.92 -22.83 5.01
CA TYR A 41 3.88 -23.42 5.84
C TYR A 41 3.07 -24.53 5.16
N ARG A 42 3.32 -24.83 3.87
CA ARG A 42 2.51 -25.76 3.05
C ARG A 42 1.03 -25.38 3.00
N LEU A 43 0.77 -24.09 2.82
CA LEU A 43 -0.58 -23.54 2.68
C LEU A 43 -0.84 -23.14 1.23
N SER A 44 -2.08 -23.25 0.78
CA SER A 44 -2.50 -22.66 -0.50
C SER A 44 -2.48 -21.14 -0.41
N CYS A 45 -2.17 -20.42 -1.49
CA CYS A 45 -2.32 -18.96 -1.53
C CYS A 45 -3.77 -18.52 -1.22
N THR A 46 -4.76 -19.34 -1.58
CA THR A 46 -6.18 -19.11 -1.25
C THR A 46 -6.50 -19.25 0.23
N THR A 47 -5.55 -19.68 1.06
CA THR A 47 -5.68 -19.66 2.53
C THR A 47 -5.65 -18.22 3.03
N CYS A 48 -4.76 -17.39 2.47
CA CYS A 48 -4.58 -15.99 2.87
C CYS A 48 -5.33 -15.01 1.96
N HIS A 49 -5.47 -15.33 0.66
CA HIS A 49 -5.98 -14.37 -0.33
C HIS A 49 -7.35 -14.75 -0.91
N ALA A 50 -8.11 -13.72 -1.34
CA ALA A 50 -9.40 -13.86 -2.02
C ALA A 50 -9.75 -12.64 -2.91
N PRO A 51 -9.30 -12.63 -4.19
CA PRO A 51 -8.14 -13.32 -4.72
C PRO A 51 -6.89 -12.49 -4.39
N VAL A 52 -5.71 -12.89 -4.86
CA VAL A 52 -4.53 -12.01 -4.77
C VAL A 52 -4.81 -10.69 -5.53
N PRO A 53 -4.38 -9.52 -5.01
CA PRO A 53 -3.57 -9.33 -3.80
C PRO A 53 -4.37 -9.20 -2.51
N ARG A 54 -5.68 -9.06 -2.59
CA ARG A 54 -6.58 -8.93 -1.45
C ARG A 54 -6.41 -10.07 -0.43
N LEU A 55 -6.38 -9.72 0.85
CA LEU A 55 -6.32 -10.66 1.96
C LEU A 55 -7.72 -10.97 2.50
N LYS A 56 -7.87 -12.19 3.02
CA LYS A 56 -8.95 -12.58 3.95
C LYS A 56 -8.52 -12.26 5.38
N ALA A 57 -9.44 -12.40 6.35
CA ALA A 57 -9.14 -12.27 7.77
C ALA A 57 -7.87 -13.05 8.18
N TYR A 58 -7.79 -14.34 7.82
CA TYR A 58 -6.59 -15.15 8.09
C TYR A 58 -5.29 -14.59 7.49
N GLY A 59 -5.37 -13.97 6.30
CA GLY A 59 -4.22 -13.35 5.65
C GLY A 59 -3.78 -12.05 6.33
N GLU A 60 -4.75 -11.25 6.79
CA GLU A 60 -4.49 -10.06 7.60
C GLU A 60 -3.89 -10.46 8.95
N ASP A 61 -4.42 -11.49 9.62
CA ASP A 61 -3.88 -12.01 10.89
C ASP A 61 -2.44 -12.52 10.71
N PHE A 62 -2.15 -13.21 9.61
CA PHE A 62 -0.80 -13.68 9.30
C PHE A 62 0.17 -12.52 9.04
N ALA A 63 -0.25 -11.49 8.31
CA ALA A 63 0.56 -10.29 8.07
C ALA A 63 0.75 -9.47 9.34
N GLY A 64 -0.29 -9.35 10.17
CA GLY A 64 -0.29 -8.70 11.47
C GLY A 64 0.62 -9.41 12.46
N ASN A 65 0.66 -10.74 12.47
CA ASN A 65 1.58 -11.54 13.28
C ASN A 65 3.01 -11.63 12.72
N ALA A 66 3.48 -10.55 12.11
CA ALA A 66 4.81 -10.45 11.52
C ALA A 66 5.17 -11.61 10.57
N PHE A 67 4.21 -12.12 9.77
CA PHE A 67 4.40 -13.27 8.87
C PHE A 67 4.80 -14.58 9.58
N GLN A 68 4.41 -14.71 10.85
CA GLN A 68 4.60 -15.89 11.69
C GLN A 68 3.26 -16.59 11.89
N LEU A 69 3.26 -17.92 11.95
CA LEU A 69 2.08 -18.66 12.39
C LEU A 69 2.16 -18.90 13.89
N GLU A 70 1.03 -18.83 14.57
CA GLU A 70 0.94 -19.25 15.96
C GLU A 70 1.37 -20.72 16.11
N GLY A 71 2.20 -20.98 17.12
CA GLY A 71 2.70 -22.31 17.43
C GLY A 71 4.12 -22.57 16.95
N LYS A 72 4.40 -23.81 16.54
CA LYS A 72 5.76 -24.26 16.23
C LYS A 72 6.08 -24.06 14.75
N GLU A 73 7.05 -23.20 14.51
CA GLU A 73 7.65 -23.00 13.19
C GLU A 73 8.17 -24.32 12.57
N PRO A 74 8.01 -24.53 11.25
CA PRO A 74 8.42 -25.76 10.61
C PRO A 74 9.94 -25.86 10.57
N ALA A 75 10.52 -26.65 11.48
CA ALA A 75 11.96 -26.83 11.68
C ALA A 75 12.76 -27.09 10.38
N ARG A 76 12.14 -27.73 9.37
CA ARG A 76 12.76 -27.98 8.06
C ARG A 76 13.19 -26.71 7.31
N PHE A 77 12.65 -25.54 7.65
CA PHE A 77 12.99 -24.26 7.01
C PHE A 77 14.13 -23.50 7.70
N PHE A 78 14.61 -24.01 8.83
CA PHE A 78 15.63 -23.35 9.63
C PHE A 78 16.85 -24.25 9.82
N ARG A 79 18.01 -23.62 9.95
CA ARG A 79 19.25 -24.28 10.36
C ARG A 79 19.33 -24.20 11.88
N ASP A 80 19.55 -25.35 12.50
CA ASP A 80 19.96 -25.38 13.89
C ASP A 80 21.40 -24.90 13.97
N THR A 81 21.61 -23.77 14.62
CA THR A 81 22.92 -23.14 14.80
C THR A 81 23.42 -23.22 16.24
N GLY A 82 22.60 -23.77 17.16
CA GLY A 82 22.83 -23.69 18.60
C GLY A 82 22.54 -22.31 19.23
N ASP A 83 22.15 -21.31 18.44
CA ASP A 83 21.71 -20.00 18.93
C ASP A 83 20.20 -20.03 19.25
N PRO A 84 19.78 -19.77 20.51
CA PRO A 84 18.37 -19.80 20.89
C PRO A 84 17.57 -18.57 20.43
N ILE A 85 18.23 -17.51 19.97
CA ILE A 85 17.59 -16.25 19.55
C ILE A 85 17.42 -16.24 18.03
N LEU A 86 18.47 -16.57 17.29
CA LEU A 86 18.50 -16.42 15.84
C LEU A 86 17.72 -17.54 15.13
N THR A 87 16.74 -17.13 14.34
CA THR A 87 16.00 -18.01 13.44
C THR A 87 16.65 -18.01 12.06
N LEU A 88 17.72 -18.79 11.88
CA LEU A 88 18.46 -18.82 10.63
C LEU A 88 17.71 -19.63 9.56
N GLN A 89 17.11 -18.93 8.60
CA GLN A 89 16.43 -19.57 7.46
C GLN A 89 17.44 -20.31 6.57
N ARG A 90 17.09 -21.52 6.12
CA ARG A 90 17.93 -22.33 5.22
C ARG A 90 18.13 -21.69 3.85
N GLU A 91 17.10 -20.99 3.40
CA GLU A 91 16.99 -20.33 2.11
C GLU A 91 16.37 -18.95 2.33
N LEU A 92 16.81 -17.95 1.56
CA LEU A 92 16.22 -16.62 1.61
C LEU A 92 14.82 -16.67 0.96
N PRO A 93 13.75 -16.28 1.67
CA PRO A 93 12.38 -16.36 1.18
C PRO A 93 12.15 -15.28 0.13
N ILE A 94 12.36 -15.62 -1.14
CA ILE A 94 12.17 -14.72 -2.27
C ILE A 94 10.89 -15.08 -3.02
N ALA A 95 10.19 -14.04 -3.47
CA ALA A 95 9.06 -14.10 -4.38
C ALA A 95 9.21 -13.07 -5.50
N VAL A 96 8.66 -13.39 -6.66
CA VAL A 96 8.49 -12.45 -7.76
C VAL A 96 7.01 -12.39 -8.11
N ARG A 97 6.45 -11.20 -8.18
CA ARG A 97 5.07 -10.96 -8.62
C ARG A 97 5.09 -10.18 -9.93
N PHE A 98 4.32 -10.66 -10.88
CA PHE A 98 4.16 -10.10 -12.22
C PHE A 98 2.73 -9.60 -12.37
N ASP A 99 2.56 -8.29 -12.50
CA ASP A 99 1.25 -7.68 -12.76
C ASP A 99 1.11 -7.43 -14.26
N SER A 100 -0.08 -7.62 -14.81
CA SER A 100 -0.37 -7.43 -16.24
C SER A 100 -1.79 -6.90 -16.41
N TYR A 101 -1.98 -5.92 -17.29
CA TYR A 101 -3.29 -5.33 -17.56
C TYR A 101 -3.58 -5.24 -19.06
N VAL A 102 -4.85 -5.44 -19.40
CA VAL A 102 -5.40 -5.14 -20.72
C VAL A 102 -6.26 -3.89 -20.57
N ARG A 103 -5.91 -2.81 -21.27
CA ARG A 103 -6.63 -1.54 -21.16
C ARG A 103 -7.21 -1.13 -22.51
N PHE A 104 -8.51 -0.83 -22.49
CA PHE A 104 -9.20 -0.26 -23.63
C PHE A 104 -9.62 1.18 -23.32
N GLN A 105 -9.01 2.16 -23.98
CA GLN A 105 -9.30 3.58 -23.76
C GLN A 105 -10.21 4.12 -24.84
N THR A 106 -11.30 4.76 -24.40
CA THR A 106 -12.27 5.45 -25.25
C THR A 106 -12.41 6.90 -24.79
N LYS A 107 -11.34 7.69 -24.96
CA LYS A 107 -11.43 9.14 -24.80
C LYS A 107 -11.77 9.77 -26.15
N GLU A 108 -12.57 10.84 -26.18
CA GLU A 108 -12.83 11.60 -27.42
C GLU A 108 -11.50 11.96 -28.10
N GLY A 109 -11.32 11.53 -29.36
CA GLY A 109 -10.09 11.71 -30.13
C GLY A 109 -8.99 10.67 -29.91
N MET A 110 -9.11 9.79 -28.90
CA MET A 110 -8.16 8.69 -28.65
C MET A 110 -8.91 7.37 -28.40
N ARG A 111 -9.18 6.66 -29.50
CA ARG A 111 -9.57 5.24 -29.45
C ARG A 111 -8.30 4.41 -29.56
N LYS A 112 -7.71 4.05 -28.41
CA LYS A 112 -6.48 3.25 -28.33
C LYS A 112 -6.75 2.00 -27.49
N SER A 113 -6.50 0.84 -28.09
CA SER A 113 -6.33 -0.41 -27.35
C SER A 113 -4.84 -0.53 -27.02
N ASP A 114 -4.52 -0.80 -25.76
CA ASP A 114 -3.13 -0.89 -25.29
C ASP A 114 -2.94 -2.14 -24.43
N LEU A 115 -1.98 -2.98 -24.82
CA LEU A 115 -1.59 -4.16 -24.05
C LEU A 115 -0.39 -3.76 -23.17
N GLN A 116 -0.64 -3.51 -21.89
CA GLN A 116 0.36 -3.06 -20.93
C GLN A 116 0.88 -4.26 -20.11
N THR A 117 1.81 -5.00 -20.71
CA THR A 117 2.39 -6.20 -20.09
C THR A 117 3.92 -6.23 -20.27
N PRO A 118 4.72 -6.41 -19.19
CA PRO A 118 4.31 -6.36 -17.78
C PRO A 118 3.84 -4.97 -17.36
N TYR A 119 2.79 -4.96 -16.53
CA TYR A 119 2.39 -3.90 -15.59
C TYR A 119 3.54 -3.26 -14.82
N GLY A 120 4.13 -4.19 -14.09
CA GLY A 120 5.05 -3.96 -13.02
C GLY A 120 5.54 -5.30 -12.54
N LEU A 121 6.80 -5.31 -12.12
CA LEU A 121 7.46 -6.47 -11.56
C LEU A 121 7.85 -6.15 -10.13
N LYS A 122 7.46 -7.02 -9.20
CA LYS A 122 7.81 -6.89 -7.79
C LYS A 122 8.74 -8.02 -7.38
N PHE A 123 9.84 -7.66 -6.73
CA PHE A 123 10.70 -8.61 -6.04
C PHE A 123 10.46 -8.47 -4.54
N LEU A 124 9.96 -9.51 -3.89
CA LEU A 124 9.51 -9.47 -2.51
C LEU A 124 10.29 -10.46 -1.66
N SER A 125 10.52 -10.10 -0.40
CA SER A 125 11.01 -11.02 0.61
C SER A 125 10.45 -10.66 1.97
N GLY A 126 10.12 -11.68 2.74
CA GLY A 126 9.76 -11.51 4.14
C GLY A 126 9.94 -12.81 4.88
N GLY A 127 10.28 -12.71 6.16
CA GLY A 127 10.44 -13.87 7.01
C GLY A 127 11.03 -13.53 8.37
N GLN A 128 11.18 -14.57 9.19
CA GLN A 128 11.65 -14.46 10.57
C GLN A 128 13.15 -14.21 10.66
N ILE A 129 13.51 -13.31 11.56
CA ILE A 129 14.88 -13.11 12.07
C ILE A 129 15.03 -13.82 13.40
N ALA A 130 14.03 -13.69 14.28
CA ALA A 130 13.96 -14.33 15.58
C ALA A 130 12.49 -14.63 15.92
N LYS A 131 12.25 -15.28 17.06
CA LYS A 131 10.89 -15.36 17.61
C LYS A 131 10.34 -13.94 17.78
N ASP A 132 9.15 -13.68 17.26
CA ASP A 132 8.46 -12.38 17.30
C ASP A 132 9.23 -11.23 16.60
N ILE A 133 10.25 -11.52 15.78
CA ILE A 133 10.94 -10.50 14.97
C ILE A 133 11.03 -10.98 13.53
N SER A 134 10.44 -10.23 12.61
CA SER A 134 10.49 -10.51 11.18
C SER A 134 10.93 -9.29 10.38
N TYR A 135 11.27 -9.51 9.12
CA TYR A 135 11.46 -8.45 8.15
C TYR A 135 10.50 -8.62 6.98
N TYR A 136 10.25 -7.52 6.28
CA TYR A 136 9.61 -7.51 4.99
C TYR A 136 10.19 -6.41 4.12
N PHE A 137 10.40 -6.70 2.85
CA PHE A 137 10.70 -5.68 1.85
C PHE A 137 10.18 -6.08 0.48
N TYR A 138 9.98 -5.08 -0.38
CA TYR A 138 9.89 -5.31 -1.81
C TYR A 138 10.45 -4.16 -2.65
N PHE A 139 10.90 -4.55 -3.84
CA PHE A 139 11.34 -3.66 -4.89
C PHE A 139 10.30 -3.64 -6.01
N TYR A 140 10.07 -2.45 -6.58
CA TYR A 140 9.17 -2.29 -7.72
C TYR A 140 9.92 -1.82 -8.96
N LEU A 141 9.72 -2.54 -10.06
CA LEU A 141 10.19 -2.18 -11.39
C LEU A 141 8.96 -1.84 -12.22
N SER A 142 8.85 -0.58 -12.65
CA SER A 142 7.73 -0.08 -13.43
C SER A 142 7.99 -0.28 -14.92
N GLU A 143 6.92 -0.58 -15.66
CA GLU A 143 6.92 -0.61 -17.13
C GLU A 143 7.20 0.74 -17.79
N HIS A 144 7.03 1.85 -17.06
CA HIS A 144 7.26 3.20 -17.56
C HIS A 144 8.75 3.56 -17.67
N GLY A 145 9.64 2.57 -17.55
CA GLY A 145 11.08 2.73 -17.67
C GLY A 145 11.76 3.16 -16.37
N GLU A 146 11.03 3.21 -15.25
CA GLU A 146 11.53 3.63 -13.95
C GLU A 146 11.75 2.44 -13.01
N ILE A 147 12.92 2.40 -12.37
CA ILE A 147 13.15 1.54 -11.21
C ILE A 147 12.76 2.36 -9.99
N ALA A 148 11.53 2.15 -9.48
CA ALA A 148 11.02 2.88 -8.31
C ALA A 148 11.80 2.56 -7.01
N GLY A 149 12.66 1.54 -7.04
CA GLY A 149 13.53 1.14 -5.95
C GLY A 149 12.79 0.36 -4.88
N ILE A 150 13.22 0.55 -3.62
CA ILE A 150 12.58 -0.02 -2.44
C ILE A 150 11.30 0.75 -2.15
N GLU A 151 10.21 0.04 -1.92
CA GLU A 151 8.90 0.61 -1.60
C GLU A 151 8.55 0.39 -0.13
N ASP A 152 8.34 -0.86 0.29
CA ASP A 152 8.40 -1.22 1.71
C ASP A 152 9.75 -1.85 2.04
N ALA A 153 10.27 -1.52 3.22
CA ALA A 153 11.39 -2.21 3.85
C ALA A 153 11.38 -1.90 5.34
N TYR A 154 10.96 -2.87 6.15
CA TYR A 154 10.87 -2.70 7.59
C TYR A 154 11.22 -3.99 8.35
N VAL A 155 11.54 -3.79 9.63
CA VAL A 155 11.58 -4.84 10.64
C VAL A 155 10.34 -4.71 11.51
N HIS A 156 9.68 -5.83 11.78
CA HIS A 156 8.45 -5.93 12.56
C HIS A 156 8.74 -6.72 13.82
N PHE A 157 8.61 -6.05 14.96
CA PHE A 157 8.66 -6.61 16.30
C PHE A 157 7.23 -6.88 16.75
N ASN A 158 6.87 -8.16 16.81
CA ASN A 158 5.54 -8.63 17.17
C ASN A 158 5.41 -8.78 18.69
N ASN A 159 4.19 -8.75 19.21
CA ASN A 159 3.87 -9.20 20.56
C ASN A 159 4.68 -8.52 21.68
N LEU A 160 4.98 -7.22 21.57
CA LEU A 160 5.77 -6.50 22.55
C LEU A 160 5.14 -6.61 23.94
N PHE A 161 5.98 -6.95 24.91
CA PHE A 161 5.59 -7.17 26.31
C PHE A 161 4.54 -8.28 26.49
N GLY A 162 4.38 -9.19 25.52
CA GLY A 162 3.41 -10.30 25.57
C GLY A 162 1.96 -9.86 25.35
N THR A 163 1.75 -8.73 24.67
CA THR A 163 0.44 -8.20 24.29
C THR A 163 0.39 -8.01 22.78
N ASP A 164 -0.79 -7.87 22.18
CA ASP A 164 -0.99 -7.56 20.74
C ASP A 164 -0.56 -6.12 20.40
N LEU A 165 0.61 -5.70 20.88
CA LEU A 165 1.29 -4.45 20.60
C LEU A 165 2.50 -4.76 19.72
N ASP A 166 2.52 -4.21 18.53
CA ASP A 166 3.64 -4.38 17.61
C ASP A 166 4.33 -3.06 17.31
N LEU A 167 5.59 -3.18 16.89
CA LEU A 167 6.40 -2.07 16.40
C LEU A 167 7.00 -2.44 15.05
N MET A 168 6.69 -1.63 14.03
CA MET A 168 7.37 -1.68 12.73
C MET A 168 8.33 -0.49 12.64
N ILE A 169 9.55 -0.73 12.17
CA ILE A 169 10.58 0.30 11.97
C ILE A 169 11.12 0.17 10.55
N GLY A 170 11.06 1.26 9.78
CA GLY A 170 11.61 1.29 8.43
C GLY A 170 10.82 2.18 7.49
N GLN A 171 10.65 1.70 6.26
CA GLN A 171 9.89 2.35 5.19
C GLN A 171 8.61 1.58 4.92
N PHE A 172 7.47 2.28 4.95
CA PHE A 172 6.12 1.72 4.79
C PHE A 172 5.17 2.81 4.28
N GLN A 173 3.92 2.48 3.94
CA GLN A 173 2.94 3.50 3.55
C GLN A 173 2.16 4.01 4.77
N VAL A 174 2.06 5.32 4.91
CA VAL A 174 1.25 5.98 5.96
C VAL A 174 -0.24 5.60 5.84
N SER A 175 -0.69 5.21 4.64
CA SER A 175 -2.05 4.74 4.40
C SER A 175 -2.29 3.26 4.74
N ASP A 176 -1.27 2.48 5.11
CA ASP A 176 -1.43 1.03 5.35
C ASP A 176 -2.46 0.69 6.46
N PRO A 177 -2.63 1.48 7.53
CA PRO A 177 -3.69 1.24 8.50
C PRO A 177 -5.11 1.53 7.99
N LEU A 178 -5.24 2.21 6.85
CA LEU A 178 -6.51 2.58 6.23
C LEU A 178 -6.90 1.51 5.19
N PHE A 179 -6.90 1.85 3.90
CA PHE A 179 -7.03 0.89 2.80
C PHE A 179 -5.67 0.71 2.13
N LYS A 180 -5.04 -0.44 2.39
CA LYS A 180 -3.72 -0.81 1.85
C LYS A 180 -3.73 -0.74 0.33
N ARG A 181 -2.95 0.18 -0.23
CA ARG A 181 -2.86 0.40 -1.68
C ARG A 181 -2.38 -0.84 -2.42
N GLU A 182 -1.50 -1.65 -1.81
CA GLU A 182 -0.90 -2.83 -2.45
C GLU A 182 -1.83 -4.05 -2.51
N LEU A 183 -2.93 -4.03 -1.75
CA LEU A 183 -3.93 -5.09 -1.69
C LEU A 183 -5.21 -4.76 -2.49
N ARG A 184 -5.23 -3.61 -3.16
CA ARG A 184 -6.37 -3.20 -4.01
C ARG A 184 -6.56 -4.13 -5.19
N LEU A 185 -7.82 -4.27 -5.61
CA LEU A 185 -8.19 -5.01 -6.83
C LEU A 185 -8.20 -4.13 -8.07
N THR A 186 -8.29 -2.82 -7.89
CA THR A 186 -8.40 -1.85 -8.97
C THR A 186 -7.04 -1.57 -9.63
N TYR A 187 -7.06 -1.35 -10.94
CA TYR A 187 -5.91 -0.80 -11.66
C TYR A 187 -5.53 0.57 -11.10
N GLU A 188 -6.54 1.46 -11.02
CA GLU A 188 -6.40 2.79 -10.45
C GLU A 188 -6.08 2.71 -8.95
N ASP A 189 -5.22 3.62 -8.53
CA ASP A 189 -4.80 3.74 -7.15
C ASP A 189 -5.78 4.59 -6.33
N TYR A 190 -5.68 4.53 -5.00
CA TYR A 190 -6.44 5.39 -4.10
C TYR A 190 -5.85 6.81 -4.13
N GLN A 191 -6.30 7.62 -5.09
CA GLN A 191 -5.72 8.94 -5.37
C GLN A 191 -5.72 9.87 -4.15
N ILE A 192 -6.70 9.76 -3.25
CA ILE A 192 -6.81 10.61 -2.07
C ILE A 192 -5.60 10.48 -1.12
N TYR A 193 -4.86 9.37 -1.18
CA TYR A 193 -3.62 9.18 -0.42
C TYR A 193 -2.39 9.78 -1.10
N LYS A 194 -2.43 9.94 -2.43
CA LYS A 194 -1.28 10.30 -3.26
C LYS A 194 -1.14 11.79 -3.53
N VAL A 195 -2.25 12.53 -3.47
CA VAL A 195 -2.30 13.95 -3.77
C VAL A 195 -1.27 14.70 -2.92
N ARG A 196 -0.38 15.42 -3.61
CA ARG A 196 0.47 16.47 -3.06
C ARG A 196 -0.16 17.82 -3.39
N VAL A 197 -0.06 18.77 -2.46
CA VAL A 197 -0.65 20.11 -2.60
C VAL A 197 0.49 21.11 -2.69
N GLY A 198 0.56 21.86 -3.80
CA GLY A 198 1.65 22.79 -4.05
C GLY A 198 3.01 22.10 -4.17
N ASP A 199 4.00 22.64 -3.46
CA ASP A 199 5.40 22.19 -3.43
C ASP A 199 5.71 21.23 -2.25
N VAL A 200 4.76 21.06 -1.32
CA VAL A 200 4.93 20.18 -0.15
C VAL A 200 4.98 18.70 -0.58
N LEU A 201 5.95 17.96 -0.04
CA LEU A 201 6.20 16.57 -0.41
C LEU A 201 5.30 15.58 0.32
N THR A 202 4.84 15.95 1.52
CA THR A 202 3.97 15.10 2.33
C THR A 202 2.75 14.63 1.56
N ASN A 203 2.50 13.32 1.62
CA ASN A 203 1.25 12.66 1.29
C ASN A 203 1.10 11.42 2.19
N LEU A 204 0.10 10.57 1.98
CA LEU A 204 -0.13 9.37 2.80
C LEU A 204 0.47 8.10 2.19
N THR A 205 1.44 8.21 1.29
CA THR A 205 2.10 7.05 0.65
C THR A 205 3.35 6.62 1.41
N TYR A 206 4.39 6.16 0.71
CA TYR A 206 5.61 5.66 1.34
C TYR A 206 6.35 6.76 2.09
N ASP A 207 6.68 6.49 3.34
CA ASP A 207 7.50 7.32 4.21
C ASP A 207 8.41 6.45 5.08
N ARG A 208 9.30 7.09 5.84
CA ARG A 208 10.24 6.42 6.75
C ARG A 208 9.92 6.81 8.18
N GLY A 209 9.87 5.82 9.07
CA GLY A 209 9.58 6.06 10.46
C GLY A 209 9.32 4.80 11.27
N ILE A 210 8.44 4.96 12.25
CA ILE A 210 7.95 3.90 13.12
C ILE A 210 6.42 3.83 13.08
N MET A 211 5.88 2.62 13.17
CA MET A 211 4.44 2.36 13.32
C MET A 211 4.25 1.46 14.54
N LEU A 212 3.39 1.89 15.46
CA LEU A 212 2.92 1.12 16.59
C LEU A 212 1.48 0.70 16.34
N THR A 213 1.19 -0.60 16.41
CA THR A 213 -0.16 -1.14 16.26
C THR A 213 -0.58 -1.85 17.53
N TYR A 214 -1.79 -1.61 18.00
CA TYR A 214 -2.34 -2.26 19.18
C TYR A 214 -3.76 -2.76 18.94
N SER A 215 -4.01 -4.03 19.22
CA SER A 215 -5.33 -4.65 19.14
C SER A 215 -5.85 -4.98 20.55
N ALA A 216 -6.95 -4.38 20.96
CA ALA A 216 -7.44 -4.49 22.34
C ALA A 216 -8.23 -5.77 22.64
N GLY A 217 -8.35 -6.71 21.68
CA GLY A 217 -9.19 -7.90 21.76
C GLY A 217 -10.71 -7.64 21.78
N THR A 218 -11.15 -6.42 22.11
CA THR A 218 -12.55 -5.98 22.06
C THR A 218 -13.03 -5.62 20.66
N GLY A 219 -12.22 -5.89 19.63
CA GLY A 219 -12.44 -5.39 18.26
C GLY A 219 -12.02 -3.93 18.05
N THR A 220 -11.34 -3.32 19.02
CA THR A 220 -10.74 -1.99 18.89
C THR A 220 -9.28 -2.11 18.46
N ASP A 221 -8.90 -1.39 17.41
CA ASP A 221 -7.53 -1.30 16.94
C ASP A 221 -7.06 0.17 17.00
N VAL A 222 -5.82 0.38 17.43
CA VAL A 222 -5.17 1.69 17.49
C VAL A 222 -3.84 1.60 16.75
N VAL A 223 -3.61 2.53 15.82
CA VAL A 223 -2.33 2.63 15.09
C VAL A 223 -1.77 4.03 15.21
N LEU A 224 -0.53 4.14 15.67
CA LEU A 224 0.22 5.39 15.79
C LEU A 224 1.46 5.32 14.91
N GLU A 225 1.66 6.33 14.08
CA GLU A 225 2.85 6.45 13.24
C GLU A 225 3.60 7.73 13.56
N VAL A 226 4.92 7.65 13.52
CA VAL A 226 5.81 8.82 13.56
C VAL A 226 6.78 8.70 12.39
N VAL A 227 6.68 9.63 11.44
CA VAL A 227 7.39 9.57 10.14
C VAL A 227 8.09 10.89 9.82
N ASN A 228 9.02 10.85 8.87
CA ASN A 228 9.75 12.05 8.44
C ASN A 228 8.85 13.05 7.70
N GLY A 229 7.85 12.60 6.94
CA GLY A 229 6.88 13.47 6.28
C GLY A 229 7.25 13.89 4.87
N ASN A 230 8.44 13.54 4.37
CA ASN A 230 8.91 13.90 3.03
C ASN A 230 8.98 12.68 2.07
N GLY A 231 8.50 11.52 2.53
CA GLY A 231 8.40 10.29 1.76
C GLY A 231 9.73 9.57 1.51
N LYS A 232 9.76 8.73 0.47
CA LYS A 232 10.89 7.83 0.17
C LYS A 232 11.94 8.36 -0.82
N GLY A 233 12.00 9.67 -1.05
CA GLY A 233 12.92 10.30 -2.02
C GLY A 233 14.41 10.04 -1.74
N GLU A 234 15.25 10.52 -2.67
CA GLU A 234 16.71 10.49 -2.55
C GLU A 234 17.18 11.18 -1.25
N ALA A 235 18.31 10.72 -0.73
CA ALA A 235 18.95 11.38 0.39
C ALA A 235 19.54 12.74 -0.05
N SER A 236 19.67 13.67 0.90
CA SER A 236 20.38 14.92 0.67
C SER A 236 21.86 14.68 0.33
N PRO A 237 22.60 15.67 -0.18
CA PRO A 237 24.05 15.57 -0.37
C PRO A 237 24.82 15.16 0.90
N GLU A 238 24.26 15.46 2.08
CA GLU A 238 24.77 15.08 3.40
C GLU A 238 24.29 13.70 3.87
N GLN A 239 23.64 12.92 2.99
CA GLN A 239 23.11 11.58 3.24
C GLN A 239 21.95 11.51 4.25
N ASN A 240 21.23 12.63 4.45
CA ASN A 240 20.02 12.64 5.28
C ASN A 240 18.80 12.29 4.44
N PHE A 241 17.97 11.36 4.90
CA PHE A 241 16.70 11.03 4.26
C PHE A 241 15.55 11.96 4.64
N ASP A 242 15.71 12.72 5.71
CA ASP A 242 14.78 13.74 6.15
C ASP A 242 15.28 15.11 5.68
N LEU A 243 14.36 15.93 5.17
CA LEU A 243 14.67 17.29 4.72
C LEU A 243 14.75 18.28 5.90
N ASP A 244 14.15 17.95 7.04
CA ASP A 244 14.20 18.79 8.22
C ASP A 244 14.24 17.97 9.53
N ASN A 245 13.88 18.60 10.65
CA ASN A 245 13.95 17.98 11.98
C ASN A 245 12.57 17.70 12.58
N PHE A 246 11.49 18.08 11.90
CA PHE A 246 10.13 17.81 12.31
C PHE A 246 9.83 16.32 12.10
N LYS A 247 8.81 15.84 12.80
CA LYS A 247 8.25 14.52 12.60
C LYS A 247 6.76 14.67 12.49
N ASN A 248 6.20 14.00 11.51
CA ASN A 248 4.78 13.98 11.30
C ASN A 248 4.19 12.78 12.03
N VAL A 249 2.98 12.95 12.56
CA VAL A 249 2.33 11.95 13.41
C VAL A 249 0.98 11.59 12.83
N ALA A 250 0.74 10.30 12.63
CA ALA A 250 -0.56 9.77 12.22
C ALA A 250 -1.19 8.94 13.34
N LEU A 251 -2.49 9.04 13.52
CA LEU A 251 -3.27 8.22 14.45
C LEU A 251 -4.50 7.69 13.73
N ARG A 252 -4.69 6.37 13.78
CA ARG A 252 -5.95 5.72 13.43
C ARG A 252 -6.51 4.99 14.64
N VAL A 253 -7.81 5.13 14.85
CA VAL A 253 -8.56 4.30 15.80
C VAL A 253 -9.74 3.70 15.06
N SER A 254 -9.92 2.39 15.13
CA SER A 254 -11.08 1.70 14.57
C SER A 254 -11.73 0.74 15.55
N HIS A 255 -13.01 0.48 15.35
CA HIS A 255 -13.76 -0.51 16.12
C HIS A 255 -14.67 -1.35 15.20
N SER A 256 -14.71 -2.65 15.46
CA SER A 256 -15.52 -3.62 14.72
C SER A 256 -16.79 -4.00 15.49
N PHE A 257 -17.95 -3.64 14.93
CA PHE A 257 -19.29 -3.99 15.38
C PHE A 257 -19.84 -5.14 14.53
N GLY A 258 -19.32 -6.35 14.75
CA GLY A 258 -19.66 -7.51 13.92
C GLY A 258 -19.21 -7.30 12.47
N PRO A 259 -20.14 -7.28 11.48
CA PRO A 259 -19.78 -7.10 10.07
C PRO A 259 -19.41 -5.66 9.69
N VAL A 260 -19.58 -4.68 10.58
CA VAL A 260 -19.29 -3.27 10.31
C VAL A 260 -18.06 -2.85 11.10
N ARG A 261 -17.04 -2.33 10.42
CA ARG A 261 -15.92 -1.64 11.04
C ARG A 261 -16.01 -0.15 10.73
N VAL A 262 -15.79 0.69 11.73
CA VAL A 262 -15.70 2.15 11.58
C VAL A 262 -14.36 2.64 12.13
N GLY A 263 -13.78 3.63 11.46
CA GLY A 263 -12.49 4.18 11.80
C GLY A 263 -12.46 5.71 11.73
N GLY A 264 -11.64 6.31 12.59
CA GLY A 264 -11.25 7.71 12.53
C GLY A 264 -9.74 7.82 12.30
N PHE A 265 -9.34 8.76 11.45
CA PHE A 265 -7.94 9.01 11.10
C PHE A 265 -7.58 10.48 11.29
N GLY A 266 -6.40 10.73 11.84
CA GLY A 266 -5.81 12.05 11.96
C GLY A 266 -4.33 12.02 11.60
N TYR A 267 -3.85 13.08 10.96
CA TYR A 267 -2.43 13.29 10.68
C TYR A 267 -2.08 14.73 10.99
N LEU A 268 -0.96 14.96 11.68
CA LEU A 268 -0.40 16.29 11.92
C LEU A 268 1.01 16.31 11.35
N GLY A 269 1.30 17.28 10.49
CA GLY A 269 2.58 17.39 9.84
C GLY A 269 3.08 18.81 9.72
N LYS A 270 4.40 18.90 9.54
CA LYS A 270 5.08 20.15 9.27
C LYS A 270 6.26 19.89 8.35
N GLU A 271 6.37 20.69 7.30
CA GLU A 271 7.48 20.59 6.34
C GLU A 271 8.17 21.96 6.25
N LYS A 272 9.51 21.97 6.28
CA LYS A 272 10.33 23.17 6.22
C LYS A 272 11.32 23.10 5.08
N HIS A 273 11.30 24.13 4.26
CA HIS A 273 12.25 24.32 3.16
C HIS A 273 13.07 25.58 3.35
N ARG A 274 14.29 25.57 2.82
CA ARG A 274 15.15 26.75 2.73
C ARG A 274 15.12 27.26 1.28
N LYS A 275 14.46 28.39 1.04
CA LYS A 275 14.31 28.98 -0.31
C LYS A 275 15.14 30.27 -0.43
N LEU A 276 15.70 30.49 -1.61
CA LEU A 276 16.39 31.74 -1.96
C LEU A 276 15.33 32.74 -2.43
N VAL A 277 15.14 33.82 -1.67
CA VAL A 277 14.28 34.93 -2.07
C VAL A 277 15.17 36.03 -2.61
N GLN A 278 14.92 36.42 -3.86
CA GLN A 278 15.66 37.49 -4.51
C GLN A 278 15.10 38.84 -4.02
N ALA A 279 15.95 39.64 -3.39
CA ALA A 279 15.67 41.04 -3.08
C ALA A 279 16.46 41.94 -4.04
N ASP A 280 16.04 43.20 -4.16
CA ASP A 280 16.60 44.18 -5.10
C ASP A 280 18.13 44.38 -4.96
N GLN A 281 18.74 43.96 -3.85
CA GLN A 281 20.19 44.06 -3.58
C GLN A 281 20.87 42.72 -3.23
N GLY A 282 20.28 41.59 -3.60
CA GLY A 282 20.88 40.25 -3.41
C GLY A 282 19.88 39.18 -3.00
N GLY A 283 20.27 37.91 -3.12
CA GLY A 283 19.44 36.79 -2.68
C GLY A 283 19.63 36.48 -1.19
N GLN A 284 18.54 36.42 -0.44
CA GLN A 284 18.53 35.98 0.96
C GLN A 284 17.91 34.59 1.08
N TRP A 285 18.59 33.69 1.77
CA TRP A 285 18.00 32.40 2.13
C TRP A 285 17.06 32.58 3.31
N VAL A 286 15.81 32.17 3.15
CA VAL A 286 14.78 32.19 4.19
C VAL A 286 14.22 30.79 4.40
N ASN A 287 13.83 30.50 5.64
CA ASN A 287 13.07 29.29 5.95
C ASN A 287 11.60 29.56 5.70
N VAL A 288 10.97 28.68 4.94
CA VAL A 288 9.53 28.66 4.69
C VAL A 288 8.99 27.35 5.22
N THR A 289 7.82 27.39 5.83
CA THR A 289 7.20 26.21 6.42
C THR A 289 5.76 26.10 5.97
N ASP A 290 5.31 24.87 5.87
CA ASP A 290 3.90 24.51 5.79
C ASP A 290 3.54 23.70 7.04
N ASN A 291 2.40 24.00 7.66
CA ASN A 291 1.77 23.14 8.66
C ASN A 291 0.54 22.52 8.02
N LEU A 292 0.50 21.19 8.01
CA LEU A 292 -0.58 20.45 7.38
C LEU A 292 -1.25 19.47 8.35
N ARG A 293 -2.50 19.17 8.05
CA ARG A 293 -3.26 18.15 8.78
C ARG A 293 -4.17 17.37 7.87
N TYR A 294 -4.36 16.10 8.19
CA TYR A 294 -5.45 15.29 7.65
C TYR A 294 -6.44 14.95 8.75
N LEU A 295 -7.72 14.90 8.38
CA LEU A 295 -8.80 14.34 9.18
C LEU A 295 -9.64 13.44 8.27
N GLY A 296 -10.00 12.26 8.77
CA GLY A 296 -10.77 11.30 8.00
C GLY A 296 -11.62 10.37 8.83
N ALA A 297 -12.56 9.74 8.14
CA ALA A 297 -13.34 8.64 8.64
C ALA A 297 -13.42 7.55 7.57
N ASP A 298 -13.35 6.30 8.00
CA ASP A 298 -13.49 5.13 7.15
C ASP A 298 -14.55 4.16 7.70
N ALA A 299 -15.15 3.38 6.81
CA ALA A 299 -16.05 2.31 7.17
C ALA A 299 -15.90 1.13 6.20
N THR A 300 -15.97 -0.08 6.73
CA THR A 300 -16.10 -1.32 5.97
C THR A 300 -17.36 -2.04 6.43
N LEU A 301 -18.19 -2.48 5.48
CA LEU A 301 -19.31 -3.38 5.73
C LEU A 301 -19.08 -4.69 4.96
N ASP A 302 -19.00 -5.79 5.69
CA ASP A 302 -18.97 -7.15 5.15
C ASP A 302 -20.37 -7.76 5.17
N ALA A 303 -21.04 -7.77 4.03
CA ALA A 303 -22.35 -8.38 3.87
C ALA A 303 -22.20 -9.86 3.45
N GLY A 304 -22.06 -10.71 4.46
CA GLY A 304 -21.83 -12.15 4.29
C GLY A 304 -20.42 -12.43 3.76
N LYS A 305 -20.27 -13.48 2.94
CA LYS A 305 -18.97 -13.92 2.38
C LYS A 305 -18.72 -13.44 0.94
N SER A 306 -19.60 -12.58 0.43
CA SER A 306 -19.63 -12.26 -0.99
C SER A 306 -19.55 -10.78 -1.28
N LEU A 307 -19.94 -9.90 -0.36
CA LEU A 307 -20.02 -8.48 -0.64
C LEU A 307 -19.29 -7.70 0.45
N GLN A 308 -18.38 -6.82 0.03
CA GLN A 308 -17.75 -5.84 0.91
C GLN A 308 -17.97 -4.44 0.33
N LEU A 309 -18.39 -3.50 1.18
CA LEU A 309 -18.44 -2.07 0.86
C LEU A 309 -17.41 -1.33 1.72
N ASN A 310 -16.49 -0.64 1.07
CA ASN A 310 -15.49 0.22 1.69
C ASN A 310 -15.82 1.68 1.38
N LEU A 311 -15.89 2.51 2.41
CA LEU A 311 -16.15 3.93 2.31
C LEU A 311 -15.05 4.68 3.07
N GLN A 312 -14.58 5.79 2.51
CA GLN A 312 -13.69 6.68 3.24
C GLN A 312 -13.81 8.11 2.77
N PHE A 313 -13.73 9.03 3.72
CA PHE A 313 -13.60 10.45 3.50
C PHE A 313 -12.29 10.93 4.12
N LEU A 314 -11.56 11.77 3.38
CA LEU A 314 -10.38 12.47 3.88
C LEU A 314 -10.45 13.94 3.53
N GLN A 315 -10.11 14.79 4.49
CA GLN A 315 -9.84 16.21 4.30
C GLN A 315 -8.39 16.50 4.68
N ARG A 316 -7.68 17.23 3.83
CA ARG A 316 -6.36 17.80 4.11
C ARG A 316 -6.47 19.32 4.14
N HIS A 317 -5.73 19.94 5.04
CA HIS A 317 -5.53 21.38 5.10
C HIS A 317 -4.04 21.67 5.17
N ASP A 318 -3.57 22.63 4.37
CA ASP A 318 -2.19 23.14 4.33
C ASP A 318 -2.26 24.66 4.47
N ASP A 319 -1.42 25.27 5.32
CA ASP A 319 -1.43 26.73 5.53
C ASP A 319 -0.55 27.50 4.53
N ASN A 320 0.44 26.83 3.95
CA ASN A 320 1.40 27.37 2.99
C ASN A 320 1.93 26.27 2.04
N PRO A 321 1.06 25.59 1.27
CA PRO A 321 1.45 24.45 0.44
C PRO A 321 2.43 24.80 -0.68
N TYR A 322 2.51 26.07 -1.09
CA TYR A 322 3.47 26.53 -2.09
C TYR A 322 4.80 27.00 -1.49
N LEU A 323 4.96 26.86 -0.16
CA LEU A 323 6.17 27.18 0.58
C LEU A 323 6.69 28.59 0.21
N VAL A 324 5.81 29.59 0.27
CA VAL A 324 6.16 30.98 -0.04
C VAL A 324 6.52 31.75 1.23
N HIS A 325 7.40 32.74 1.09
CA HIS A 325 7.85 33.56 2.23
C HIS A 325 6.81 34.59 2.68
N THR A 326 6.03 35.13 1.74
CA THR A 326 4.98 36.12 2.00
C THR A 326 3.74 35.80 1.19
N GLY A 327 2.57 36.19 1.69
CA GLY A 327 1.30 35.98 0.99
C GLY A 327 0.90 34.51 0.86
N ALA A 328 1.27 33.67 1.82
CA ALA A 328 0.89 32.26 1.84
C ALA A 328 -0.65 32.12 1.75
N MET A 329 -1.11 31.24 0.87
CA MET A 329 -2.52 30.91 0.74
C MET A 329 -2.73 29.50 1.25
N ALA A 330 -3.63 29.36 2.23
CA ALA A 330 -4.05 28.05 2.69
C ALA A 330 -4.85 27.32 1.60
N VAL A 331 -4.74 25.99 1.56
CA VAL A 331 -5.49 25.12 0.65
C VAL A 331 -6.13 24.00 1.44
N ASP A 332 -7.42 23.79 1.19
CA ASP A 332 -8.16 22.62 1.66
C ASP A 332 -8.43 21.69 0.48
N THR A 333 -8.15 20.41 0.66
CA THR A 333 -8.55 19.36 -0.28
C THR A 333 -9.45 18.34 0.42
N LYS A 334 -10.41 17.80 -0.32
CA LYS A 334 -11.36 16.78 0.16
C LYS A 334 -11.42 15.66 -0.85
N GLY A 335 -11.40 14.43 -0.36
CA GLY A 335 -11.46 13.23 -1.17
C GLY A 335 -12.42 12.21 -0.58
N PHE A 336 -13.00 11.39 -1.45
CA PHE A 336 -13.88 10.30 -1.06
C PHE A 336 -13.56 9.04 -1.87
N ILE A 337 -13.63 7.89 -1.21
CA ILE A 337 -13.59 6.56 -1.83
C ILE A 337 -14.91 5.87 -1.49
N ALA A 338 -15.51 5.26 -2.51
CA ALA A 338 -16.48 4.18 -2.35
C ALA A 338 -16.06 3.02 -3.25
N GLU A 339 -15.87 1.85 -2.65
CA GLU A 339 -15.46 0.64 -3.34
C GLU A 339 -16.41 -0.49 -2.92
N LEU A 340 -17.07 -1.09 -3.91
CA LEU A 340 -17.92 -2.26 -3.72
C LEU A 340 -17.21 -3.45 -4.35
N ILE A 341 -16.93 -4.47 -3.55
CA ILE A 341 -16.30 -5.71 -3.98
C ILE A 341 -17.33 -6.81 -3.94
N TRP A 342 -17.56 -7.49 -5.06
CA TRP A 342 -18.47 -8.63 -5.14
C TRP A 342 -17.74 -9.92 -5.56
N ALA A 343 -17.59 -10.84 -4.62
CA ALA A 343 -17.13 -12.20 -4.84
C ALA A 343 -18.28 -13.08 -5.36
N LEU A 344 -18.36 -13.26 -6.68
CA LEU A 344 -19.44 -13.98 -7.37
C LEU A 344 -19.65 -15.42 -6.86
N GLN A 345 -18.57 -16.06 -6.43
CA GLN A 345 -18.55 -17.43 -5.92
C GLN A 345 -18.19 -17.49 -4.42
N GLY A 346 -18.33 -16.36 -3.72
CA GLY A 346 -17.88 -16.20 -2.33
C GLY A 346 -16.36 -16.11 -2.19
N GLU A 347 -15.87 -16.12 -0.95
CA GLU A 347 -14.45 -15.98 -0.60
C GLU A 347 -13.49 -17.00 -1.25
N MET A 348 -14.00 -18.16 -1.66
CA MET A 348 -13.21 -19.18 -2.36
C MET A 348 -13.24 -19.01 -3.88
N GLY A 349 -14.08 -18.10 -4.38
CA GLY A 349 -14.13 -17.70 -5.77
C GLY A 349 -12.83 -17.05 -6.23
N ARG A 350 -12.62 -17.02 -7.54
CA ARG A 350 -11.45 -16.36 -8.16
C ARG A 350 -11.83 -15.18 -9.04
N SER A 351 -13.14 -14.93 -9.16
CA SER A 351 -13.71 -13.86 -9.96
C SER A 351 -14.44 -12.88 -9.05
N PHE A 352 -13.99 -11.63 -9.11
CA PHE A 352 -14.50 -10.52 -8.32
C PHE A 352 -14.87 -9.39 -9.27
N LEU A 353 -15.95 -8.68 -8.93
CA LEU A 353 -16.40 -7.47 -9.61
C LEU A 353 -16.19 -6.26 -8.70
#